data_AF-A0A961YKH8-F1
#
_entry.id   AF-A0A961YKH8-F1
#
_cell.length_a   1.000
_cell.length_b   1.000
_cell.length_c   1.000
_cell.angle_alpha   90.00
_cell.angle_beta   90.00
_cell.angle_gamma   90.00
#
_symmetry.space_group_name_H-M   'P 1'
#
loop_
_entity.id
_entity.type
_entity.pdbx_description
1 polymer ?
#
loop_
_entity_poly.entity_id
_entity_poly.type
_entity_poly.pdbx_seq_one_letter_code
_entity_poly.pdbx_strand_id
1 'polypeptide(L)'
;MLSRTADTLFWLGRYVERADNTARIIDAANRLATVPDTLAGETSEWEPALAAAGVLNGFMQSNKEVERDPAIDFLAFSPDNLSSIKNCVGTAR
;
A
#
# COMPACT_ATOMS: atom_id res chain seq x y z
N MET A 1 -5.57 -29.66 17.70
CA MET A 1 -5.80 -29.41 16.25
C MET A 1 -6.54 -28.09 15.98
N LEU A 2 -7.54 -27.67 16.79
CA LEU A 2 -8.22 -26.37 16.66
C LEU A 2 -7.28 -25.14 16.64
N SER A 3 -6.20 -25.17 17.44
CA SER A 3 -5.25 -24.06 17.55
C SER A 3 -4.50 -23.74 16.24
N ARG A 4 -4.19 -24.73 15.41
CA ARG A 4 -3.46 -24.50 14.15
C ARG A 4 -4.36 -23.91 13.07
N THR A 5 -5.59 -24.42 12.96
CA THR A 5 -6.57 -23.86 12.01
C THR A 5 -6.97 -22.44 12.40
N ALA A 6 -7.13 -22.16 13.70
CA ALA A 6 -7.39 -20.81 14.19
C ALA A 6 -6.23 -19.84 13.89
N ASP A 7 -4.98 -20.27 14.08
CA ASP A 7 -3.79 -19.47 13.78
C ASP A 7 -3.69 -19.16 12.28
N THR A 8 -3.85 -20.16 11.41
CA THR A 8 -3.92 -19.98 9.94
C THR A 8 -5.03 -19.02 9.52
N LEU A 9 -6.26 -19.19 10.04
CA LEU A 9 -7.37 -18.30 9.68
C LEU A 9 -7.11 -16.86 10.13
N PHE A 10 -6.49 -16.67 11.29
CA PHE A 10 -6.11 -15.35 11.78
C PHE A 10 -5.08 -14.67 10.86
N TRP A 11 -3.98 -15.36 10.52
CA TRP A 11 -2.94 -14.78 9.67
C TRP A 11 -3.41 -14.56 8.24
N LEU A 12 -4.14 -15.52 7.66
CA LEU A 12 -4.82 -15.35 6.38
C LEU A 12 -5.68 -14.08 6.37
N GLY A 13 -6.63 -13.96 7.31
CA GLY A 13 -7.54 -12.82 7.38
C GLY A 13 -6.80 -11.50 7.56
N ARG A 14 -5.83 -11.46 8.48
CA ARG A 14 -5.02 -10.27 8.76
C ARG A 14 -4.27 -9.77 7.53
N TYR A 15 -3.61 -10.66 6.79
CA TYR A 15 -2.83 -10.23 5.62
C TYR A 15 -3.70 -9.93 4.41
N VAL A 16 -4.84 -10.61 4.24
CA VAL A 16 -5.83 -10.26 3.21
C VAL A 16 -6.41 -8.87 3.47
N GLU A 17 -6.79 -8.56 4.71
CA GLU A 17 -7.30 -7.22 5.07
C GLU A 17 -6.25 -6.13 4.85
N ARG A 18 -4.97 -6.39 5.18
CA ARG A 18 -3.89 -5.45 4.87
C ARG A 18 -3.72 -5.22 3.37
N ALA A 19 -3.77 -6.28 2.55
CA ALA A 19 -3.66 -6.16 1.11
C ALA A 19 -4.84 -5.34 0.53
N ASP A 20 -6.07 -5.59 1.00
CA ASP A 20 -7.27 -4.84 0.61
C ASP A 20 -7.15 -3.36 1.00
N ASN A 21 -6.70 -3.05 2.22
CA ASN A 21 -6.48 -1.69 2.67
C ASN A 21 -5.45 -0.94 1.79
N THR A 22 -4.33 -1.58 1.43
CA THR A 22 -3.34 -0.99 0.53
C THR A 22 -3.93 -0.74 -0.86
N ALA A 23 -4.73 -1.66 -1.40
CA ALA A 23 -5.40 -1.48 -2.68
C ALA A 23 -6.39 -0.29 -2.66
N ARG A 24 -7.14 -0.11 -1.56
CA ARG A 24 -8.04 1.03 -1.38
C ARG A 24 -7.30 2.37 -1.33
N ILE A 25 -6.12 2.40 -0.71
CA ILE A 25 -5.27 3.60 -0.70
C ILE A 25 -4.81 3.94 -2.12
N ILE A 26 -4.37 2.95 -2.90
CA ILE A 26 -3.99 3.14 -4.31
C ILE A 26 -5.17 3.67 -5.14
N ASP A 27 -6.35 3.10 -4.98
CA ASP A 27 -7.56 3.55 -5.70
C ASP A 27 -7.94 4.98 -5.31
N ALA A 28 -7.92 5.32 -4.01
CA ALA A 28 -8.19 6.68 -3.54
C ALA A 28 -7.19 7.70 -4.11
N ALA A 29 -5.89 7.39 -4.08
CA ALA A 29 -4.85 8.25 -4.65
C ALA A 29 -5.01 8.45 -6.16
N ASN A 30 -5.36 7.39 -6.90
CA ASN A 30 -5.66 7.49 -8.33
C ASN A 30 -6.86 8.41 -8.61
N ARG A 31 -7.93 8.32 -7.82
CA ARG A 31 -9.10 9.18 -7.97
C ARG A 31 -8.76 10.64 -7.70
N LEU A 32 -7.98 10.91 -6.65
CA LEU A 32 -7.53 12.26 -6.33
C LEU A 32 -6.64 12.84 -7.44
N ALA A 33 -5.75 12.03 -8.02
CA ALA A 33 -4.90 12.45 -9.13
C ALA A 33 -5.65 12.80 -10.43
N THR A 34 -6.96 12.50 -10.51
CA THR A 34 -7.82 12.93 -11.63
C THR A 34 -8.56 14.25 -11.38
N VAL A 35 -8.48 14.79 -10.16
CA VAL A 35 -9.07 16.08 -9.83
C VAL A 35 -8.24 17.19 -10.50
N PRO A 36 -8.87 18.17 -11.19
CA PRO A 36 -8.13 19.25 -11.84
C PRO A 36 -7.26 20.05 -10.86
N ASP A 37 -6.04 20.42 -11.28
CA ASP A 37 -5.06 21.20 -10.50
C ASP A 37 -5.60 22.53 -9.95
N THR A 38 -6.68 23.07 -10.52
CA THR A 38 -7.34 24.27 -9.96
C THR A 38 -8.00 24.04 -8.60
N LEU A 39 -8.19 22.76 -8.23
CA LEU A 39 -8.81 22.29 -6.99
C LEU A 39 -7.87 21.43 -6.13
N ALA A 40 -6.85 20.82 -6.74
CA ALA A 40 -5.81 20.07 -6.03
C ALA A 40 -4.72 21.04 -5.52
N GLY A 41 -4.22 20.84 -4.30
CA GLY A 41 -3.08 21.60 -3.80
C GLY A 41 -1.80 21.25 -4.57
N GLU A 42 -0.73 22.05 -4.43
CA GLU A 42 0.56 21.83 -5.12
C GLU A 42 1.27 20.49 -4.77
N THR A 43 0.74 19.72 -3.82
CA THR A 43 1.29 18.46 -3.32
C THR A 43 0.87 17.26 -4.16
N SER A 44 1.84 16.38 -4.49
CA SER A 44 1.61 15.08 -5.12
C SER A 44 0.68 14.20 -4.26
N GLU A 45 -0.42 13.74 -4.84
CA GLU A 45 -1.41 12.84 -4.19
C GLU A 45 -0.81 11.52 -3.67
N TRP A 46 0.39 11.20 -4.14
CA TRP A 46 1.10 9.97 -3.80
C TRP A 46 1.88 10.05 -2.49
N GLU A 47 2.29 11.24 -2.04
CA GLU A 47 2.96 11.40 -0.75
C GLU A 47 1.99 11.11 0.42
N PRO A 48 0.76 11.69 0.46
CA PRO A 48 -0.25 11.32 1.44
C PRO A 48 -0.63 9.84 1.37
N ALA A 49 -0.67 9.24 0.18
CA ALA A 49 -0.99 7.81 0.02
C ALA A 49 0.08 6.92 0.67
N LEU A 50 1.36 7.22 0.44
CA LEU A 50 2.48 6.52 1.07
C LEU A 50 2.52 6.73 2.59
N ALA A 51 2.17 7.94 3.05
CA ALA A 51 2.06 8.27 4.48
C ALA A 51 0.90 7.50 5.14
N ALA A 52 -0.28 7.47 4.51
CA ALA A 52 -1.45 6.74 5.00
C ALA A 52 -1.22 5.22 5.06
N ALA A 53 -0.45 4.68 4.13
CA ALA A 53 0.00 3.29 4.16
C ALA A 53 1.09 3.02 5.23
N GLY A 54 1.66 4.07 5.84
CA GLY A 54 2.71 3.97 6.86
C GLY A 54 4.08 3.59 6.30
N VAL A 55 4.31 3.81 4.99
CA VAL A 55 5.52 3.33 4.29
C VAL A 55 6.35 4.44 3.64
N LEU A 56 5.96 5.71 3.81
CA LEU A 56 6.66 6.86 3.22
C LEU A 56 8.16 6.87 3.51
N ASN A 57 8.57 6.69 4.77
CA ASN A 57 10.00 6.66 5.12
C ASN A 57 10.76 5.52 4.44
N GLY A 58 10.12 4.36 4.25
CA GLY A 58 10.72 3.24 3.52
C GLY A 58 10.81 3.53 2.03
N PHE A 59 9.81 4.20 1.45
CA PHE A 59 9.83 4.63 0.06
C PHE A 59 10.95 5.65 -0.19
N MET A 60 11.12 6.65 0.67
CA MET A 60 12.16 7.67 0.51
C MET A 60 13.57 7.10 0.51
N GLN A 61 13.80 5.94 1.15
CA GLN A 61 15.09 5.24 1.10
C GLN A 61 15.39 4.62 -0.27
N SER A 62 14.39 4.44 -1.12
CA SER A 62 14.57 3.92 -2.49
C SER A 62 15.14 4.97 -3.47
N ASN A 63 15.29 6.23 -3.04
CA ASN A 63 15.72 7.37 -3.85
C ASN A 63 14.88 7.59 -5.13
N LYS A 64 13.65 7.06 -5.17
CA LYS A 64 12.68 7.34 -6.24
C LYS A 64 11.91 8.62 -5.92
N GLU A 65 11.50 9.34 -6.95
CA GLU A 65 10.60 10.48 -6.81
C GLU A 65 9.19 10.01 -6.45
N VAL A 66 8.46 10.84 -5.69
CA VAL A 66 7.09 10.54 -5.23
C VAL A 66 6.10 10.82 -6.36
N GLU A 67 6.19 9.98 -7.39
CA GLU A 67 5.30 9.96 -8.55
C GLU A 67 4.39 8.73 -8.52
N ARG A 68 3.40 8.75 -9.41
CA ARG A 68 2.37 7.72 -9.52
C ARG A 68 2.94 6.31 -9.64
N ASP A 69 3.71 6.06 -10.69
CA ASP A 69 4.12 4.69 -11.01
C ASP A 69 5.12 4.13 -9.99
N PRO A 70 6.13 4.88 -9.51
CA PRO A 70 6.97 4.47 -8.38
C PRO A 70 6.18 4.15 -7.10
N ALA A 71 5.20 4.98 -6.75
CA ALA A 71 4.40 4.78 -5.54
C ALA A 71 3.49 3.54 -5.66
N ILE A 72 2.82 3.36 -6.81
CA ILE A 72 2.01 2.15 -7.08
C ILE A 72 2.89 0.90 -7.03
N ASP A 73 4.04 0.91 -7.69
CA ASP A 73 4.97 -0.23 -7.68
C ASP A 73 5.41 -0.57 -6.26
N PHE A 74 5.73 0.44 -5.45
CA PHE A 74 6.14 0.23 -4.06
C PHE A 74 5.02 -0.31 -3.16
N LEU A 75 3.79 0.18 -3.34
CA LEU A 75 2.63 -0.25 -2.58
C LEU A 75 2.11 -1.63 -3.02
N ALA A 76 2.21 -1.97 -4.31
CA ALA A 76 1.65 -3.21 -4.84
C ALA A 76 2.67 -4.37 -4.85
N PHE A 77 3.92 -4.10 -5.24
CA PHE A 77 4.86 -5.15 -5.67
C PHE A 77 6.21 -5.15 -4.99
N SER A 78 6.64 -4.03 -4.39
CA SER A 78 7.99 -3.94 -3.81
C SER A 78 8.22 -5.00 -2.73
N PRO A 79 9.32 -5.78 -2.83
CA PRO A 79 9.73 -6.70 -1.78
C PRO A 79 10.19 -5.97 -0.52
N ASP A 80 10.70 -4.75 -0.65
CA ASP A 80 11.20 -3.93 0.47
C ASP A 80 10.06 -3.35 1.32
N ASN A 81 8.83 -3.37 0.80
CA ASN A 81 7.63 -3.05 1.55
C ASN A 81 6.94 -4.34 2.02
N LEU A 82 7.11 -4.71 3.29
CA LEU A 82 6.43 -5.88 3.89
C LEU A 82 4.90 -5.79 3.87
N SER A 83 4.35 -4.57 3.71
CA SER A 83 2.92 -4.31 3.59
C SER A 83 2.46 -4.20 2.15
N SER A 84 3.32 -4.50 1.17
CA SER A 84 2.92 -4.53 -0.23
C SER A 84 1.88 -5.62 -0.45
N ILE A 85 1.00 -5.41 -1.43
CA ILE A 85 -0.05 -6.38 -1.77
C ILE A 85 0.58 -7.76 -2.04
N LYS A 86 1.66 -7.81 -2.81
CA LYS A 86 2.42 -9.03 -3.10
C LYS A 86 2.91 -9.73 -1.83
N ASN A 87 3.55 -9.00 -0.92
CA ASN A 87 4.09 -9.58 0.31
C ASN A 87 2.98 -10.04 1.27
N CYS A 88 1.89 -9.27 1.37
CA CYS A 88 0.73 -9.65 2.18
C CYS A 88 0.09 -10.95 1.66
N VAL A 89 -0.19 -11.05 0.36
CA VAL A 89 -0.74 -12.27 -0.26
C VAL A 89 0.22 -13.45 -0.09
N GLY A 90 1.53 -13.24 -0.25
CA GLY A 90 2.54 -14.29 -0.04
C GLY A 90 2.67 -14.77 1.42
N THR A 91 2.31 -13.93 2.39
CA THR A 91 2.40 -14.26 3.83
C THR A 91 1.07 -14.78 4.41
N ALA A 92 -0.03 -14.66 3.65
CA ALA A 92 -1.35 -15.11 4.07
C ALA A 92 -1.43 -16.65 4.09
N ARG A 93 -1.32 -17.24 5.28
CA ARG A 93 -1.20 -18.69 5.53
C ARG A 93 -1.88 -19.11 6.81
#